data_AF-A0A505DI10-F1
#
_entry.id   AF-A0A505DI10-F1
#
_cell.length_a   1.000
_cell.length_b   1.000
_cell.length_c   1.000
_cell.angle_alpha   90.00
_cell.angle_beta   90.00
_cell.angle_gamma   90.00
#
_symmetry.space_group_name_H-M   'P 1'
#
loop_
_entity.id
_entity.type
_entity.pdbx_description
1 polymer ?
#
loop_
_entity_poly.entity_id
_entity_poly.type
_entity_poly.pdbx_seq_one_letter_code
_entity_poly.pdbx_strand_id
1 'polypeptide(L)' 'MYLVSWSPADGYAFDEDVERGPAPVARLEAEPGADDADDLAYDITCTPAGARAQRMADGDD' A
#
# COMPACT_ATOMS: atom_id res chain seq x y z
N MET A 1 12.65 -12.61 -2.92
CA MET A 1 12.72 -11.20 -2.45
C MET A 1 11.46 -10.98 -1.65
N TYR A 2 11.58 -10.54 -0.40
CA TYR A 2 10.45 -10.33 0.50
C TYR A 2 10.46 -8.86 0.92
N LEU A 3 9.28 -8.25 1.06
CA LEU A 3 9.14 -6.90 1.61
C LEU A 3 9.34 -6.99 3.13
N VAL A 4 10.41 -6.34 3.64
CA VAL A 4 10.79 -6.47 5.06
C VAL A 4 10.32 -5.28 5.89
N SER A 5 10.26 -4.08 5.30
CA SER A 5 9.83 -2.86 5.98
C SER A 5 9.51 -1.78 4.95
N TRP A 6 8.53 -0.94 5.27
CA TRP A 6 8.13 0.24 4.52
C TRP A 6 7.52 1.28 5.49
N SER A 7 7.47 2.54 5.09
CA SER A 7 6.90 3.64 5.90
C SER A 7 6.18 4.66 4.99
N PRO A 8 5.04 5.22 5.41
CA PRO A 8 4.35 6.31 4.71
C PRO A 8 5.27 7.48 4.37
N ALA A 9 4.89 8.21 3.31
CA ALA A 9 5.29 9.60 3.20
C ALA A 9 4.58 10.43 4.28
N ASP A 10 5.18 11.55 4.69
CA ASP A 10 4.58 12.46 5.67
C ASP A 10 3.15 12.85 5.27
N GLY A 11 2.23 12.82 6.23
CA GLY A 11 0.82 13.15 6.03
C GLY A 11 -0.07 11.99 5.59
N TYR A 12 0.44 10.76 5.54
CA TYR A 12 -0.32 9.55 5.28
C TYR A 12 -0.25 8.56 6.46
N ALA A 13 -1.38 7.95 6.80
CA ALA A 13 -1.47 6.80 7.68
C ALA A 13 -1.81 5.54 6.86
N PHE A 14 -1.60 4.35 7.43
CA PHE A 14 -2.09 3.09 6.86
C PHE A 14 -2.97 2.43 7.89
N ASP A 15 -4.06 1.84 7.41
CA ASP A 15 -4.91 1.02 8.25
C ASP A 15 -4.12 -0.19 8.81
N GLU A 16 -4.51 -0.66 9.99
CA GLU A 16 -3.73 -1.62 10.79
C GLU A 16 -3.74 -3.05 10.20
N ASP A 17 -4.62 -3.33 9.23
CA ASP A 17 -4.83 -4.64 8.61
C ASP A 17 -3.87 -4.95 7.43
N VAL A 18 -2.61 -4.52 7.53
CA VAL A 18 -1.59 -4.93 6.57
C VAL A 18 -1.20 -6.40 6.84
N GLU A 19 -1.74 -7.33 6.04
CA GLU A 19 -1.36 -8.74 6.09
C GLU A 19 0.11 -8.96 5.71
N ARG A 20 0.97 -9.07 6.72
CA ARG A 20 2.41 -9.37 6.56
C ARG A 20 2.63 -10.87 6.34
N GLY A 21 2.45 -11.33 5.12
CA GLY A 21 2.75 -12.70 4.70
C GLY A 21 3.99 -12.81 3.79
N PRO A 22 4.56 -14.02 3.56
CA PRO A 22 5.60 -14.26 2.55
C PRO A 22 5.09 -14.11 1.09
N ALA A 23 3.96 -13.42 0.92
CA ALA A 23 3.35 -13.19 -0.37
C ALA A 23 4.23 -12.26 -1.22
N PRO A 24 4.30 -12.48 -2.54
CA PRO A 24 5.01 -11.58 -3.44
C PRO A 24 4.31 -10.23 -3.61
N VAL A 25 3.08 -10.08 -3.08
CA VAL A 25 2.26 -8.87 -3.15
C VAL A 25 1.80 -8.49 -1.74
N ALA A 26 1.93 -7.21 -1.38
CA ALA A 26 1.33 -6.62 -0.19
C ALA A 26 0.32 -5.56 -0.62
N ARG A 27 -0.87 -5.59 -0.03
CA ARG A 27 -1.90 -4.56 -0.23
C ARG A 27 -1.83 -3.54 0.89
N LEU A 28 -1.93 -2.27 0.54
CA LEU A 28 -1.83 -1.15 1.46
C LEU A 28 -2.91 -0.12 1.12
N GLU A 29 -3.58 0.38 2.15
CA GLU A 29 -4.55 1.48 2.04
C GLU A 29 -3.98 2.68 2.79
N ALA A 30 -3.70 3.75 2.04
CA ALA A 30 -3.13 4.97 2.58
C ALA A 30 -4.25 5.97 2.86
N GLU A 31 -4.46 6.28 4.12
CA GLU A 31 -5.39 7.32 4.56
C GLU A 31 -4.66 8.68 4.53
N PRO A 32 -5.07 9.61 3.68
CA PRO A 32 -4.54 10.97 3.71
C PRO A 32 -4.99 11.69 4.98
N GLY A 33 -4.09 12.40 5.66
CA GLY A 33 -4.42 13.17 6.87
C GLY A 33 -5.29 14.41 6.63
N ALA A 34 -5.84 14.59 5.42
CA ALA A 34 -6.75 15.67 5.07
C ALA A 34 -8.19 15.14 5.08
N ASP A 35 -9.09 15.78 5.85
CA ASP A 35 -10.45 15.29 6.16
C ASP A 35 -11.37 15.03 4.94
N ASP A 36 -11.05 15.51 3.74
CA ASP A 36 -11.89 15.40 2.52
C ASP A 36 -11.20 14.64 1.37
N ALA A 37 -10.13 13.89 1.63
CA ALA A 37 -9.41 13.15 0.60
C ALA A 37 -9.73 11.65 0.64
N ASP A 38 -9.94 11.06 -0.53
CA ASP A 38 -10.20 9.63 -0.67
C ASP A 38 -8.97 8.79 -0.29
N ASP A 39 -9.22 7.63 0.30
CA ASP A 39 -8.19 6.65 0.60
C ASP A 39 -7.52 6.14 -0.69
N LEU A 40 -6.21 5.91 -0.61
CA LEU A 40 -5.42 5.47 -1.75
C LEU A 40 -4.98 4.02 -1.55
N ALA A 41 -5.55 3.11 -2.34
CA ALA A 41 -5.19 1.71 -2.28
C ALA A 41 -4.06 1.36 -3.27
N TYR A 42 -3.08 0.56 -2.81
CA TYR A 42 -1.91 0.15 -3.58
C TYR A 42 -1.63 -1.34 -3.43
N ASP A 43 -1.26 -1.98 -4.55
CA ASP A 43 -0.61 -3.28 -4.55
C ASP A 43 0.90 -3.08 -4.73
N ILE A 44 1.69 -3.54 -3.76
CA ILE A 44 3.16 -3.57 -3.83
C ILE A 44 3.60 -4.98 -4.21
N THR A 45 4.12 -5.14 -5.42
CA THR A 45 4.67 -6.41 -5.91
C THR A 45 6.20 -6.44 -5.81
N CYS A 46 6.75 -7.47 -5.16
CA CYS A 46 8.18 -7.75 -5.17
C CYS A 46 8.56 -8.54 -6.45
N THR A 47 9.31 -7.91 -7.34
CA THR A 47 9.88 -8.56 -8.53
C THR A 47 11.39 -8.77 -8.37
N PRO A 48 12.05 -9.60 -9.19
CA PRO A 48 13.52 -9.68 -9.22
C PRO A 48 14.21 -8.35 -9.52
N ALA A 49 13.51 -7.40 -10.15
CA ALA A 49 14.02 -6.07 -10.45
C ALA A 49 13.80 -5.05 -9.31
N GLY A 50 13.15 -5.45 -8.22
CA GLY A 50 12.78 -4.59 -7.10
C GLY A 50 11.28 -4.58 -6.81
N ALA A 51 10.90 -3.92 -5.72
CA ALA A 51 9.51 -3.67 -5.36
C ALA A 51 8.90 -2.61 -6.29
N ARG A 52 7.65 -2.84 -6.72
CA ARG A 52 6.86 -1.89 -7.50
C ARG A 52 5.50 -1.69 -6.85
N ALA A 53 5.14 -0.45 -6.61
CA ALA A 53 3.79 -0.06 -6.19
C ALA A 53 2.94 0.28 -7.41
N GLN A 54 1.70 -0.18 -7.43
CA GLN A 54 0.69 0.18 -8.42
C GLN A 54 -0.57 0.64 -7.68
N ARG A 55 -1.10 1.82 -8.03
CA ARG A 55 -2.39 2.30 -7.51
C ARG A 55 -3.49 1.38 -8.04
N MET A 56 -4.32 0.85 -7.16
CA MET A 56 -5.53 0.15 -7.57
C MET A 56 -6.54 1.19 -8.07
N ALA A 57 -7.31 0.86 -9.10
CA ALA A 57 -8.46 1.70 -9.43
C ALA A 57 -9.39 1.68 -8.21
N ASP A 58 -9.88 2.86 -7.82
CA ASP A 58 -10.92 2.98 -6.81
C ASP A 58 -12.06 2.06 -7.27
N GLY A 59 -12.37 1.04 -6.48
CA GLY A 59 -13.41 0.07 -6.83
C GLY A 59 -14.74 0.80 -6.89
N ASP A 60 -15.20 1.13 -8.08
CA ASP A 60 -16.57 1.57 -8.35
C ASP A 60 -17.49 0.40 -7.95
N ASP A 61 -18.31 0.60 -6.92
CA ASP A 61 -19.39 -0.29 -6.48
C ASP A 61 -20.50 -0.41 -7.55
#